data_AF-A0A7S3TMB4-F1
#
_entry.id   AF-A0A7S3TMB4-F1
#
_cell.length_a   1.000
_cell.length_b   1.000
_cell.length_c   1.000
_cell.angle_alpha   90.00
_cell.angle_beta   90.00
_cell.angle_gamma   90.00
#
_symmetry.space_group_name_H-M   'P 1'
#
loop_
_entity.id
_entity.type
_entity.pdbx_description
1 polymer ?
#
loop_
_entity_poly.entity_id
_entity_poly.type
_entity_poly.pdbx_seq_one_letter_code
_entity_poly.pdbx_strand_id
1 'polypeptide(L)'
;FAFCLCRKSELKATRSNRPDLAYFAKPRKVDDLEKTSLCVLSDSAEVVEVFLKPPVIKALSKCEDFLLSLHISDIMSGRVSDSRKAMRVNLLLPGREEDMEKVADL
;
A
#
# COMPACT_ATOMS: atom_id res chain seq x y z
N PHE A 1 7.12 7.03 11.37
CA PHE A 1 7.35 6.24 10.18
C PHE A 1 6.14 6.28 9.28
N ALA A 2 6.38 6.35 7.97
CA ALA A 2 5.36 6.20 6.94
C ALA A 2 5.76 5.04 6.04
N PHE A 3 4.83 4.12 5.81
CA PHE A 3 4.96 3.00 4.88
C PHE A 3 3.75 3.01 3.97
N CYS A 4 3.96 3.10 2.66
CA CYS A 4 2.91 2.99 1.67
C CYS A 4 3.31 2.00 0.58
N LEU A 5 2.52 0.95 0.43
CA LEU A 5 2.52 0.06 -0.73
C LEU A 5 1.40 0.53 -1.65
N CYS A 6 1.70 0.79 -2.91
CA CYS A 6 0.69 1.22 -3.90
C CYS A 6 1.06 0.75 -5.30
N ARG A 7 0.08 0.76 -6.21
CA ARG A 7 0.35 0.49 -7.63
C ARG A 7 1.26 1.56 -8.23
N LYS A 8 2.15 1.13 -9.12
CA LYS A 8 3.05 2.02 -9.89
C LYS A 8 2.25 3.08 -10.68
N SER A 9 1.07 2.73 -11.20
CA SER A 9 0.16 3.65 -11.89
C SER A 9 -0.39 4.74 -10.97
N GLU A 10 -0.59 4.43 -9.68
CA GLU A 10 -1.18 5.32 -8.68
C GLU A 10 -0.15 6.16 -7.92
N LEU A 11 1.14 6.00 -8.22
CA LEU A 11 2.22 6.63 -7.48
C LEU A 11 2.08 8.16 -7.42
N LYS A 12 1.78 8.80 -8.55
CA LYS A 12 1.63 10.26 -8.65
C LYS A 12 0.44 10.75 -7.82
N ALA A 13 -0.70 10.07 -7.93
CA ALA A 13 -1.92 10.42 -7.18
C ALA A 13 -1.70 10.21 -5.68
N THR A 14 -1.09 9.09 -5.29
CA THR A 14 -0.78 8.74 -3.90
C THR A 14 0.09 9.81 -3.24
N ARG A 15 1.15 10.29 -3.91
CA ARG A 15 2.02 11.35 -3.39
C ARG A 15 1.33 12.70 -3.29
N SER A 16 0.45 13.03 -4.25
CA SER A 16 -0.24 14.32 -4.27
C SER A 16 -1.32 14.40 -3.19
N ASN A 17 -1.99 13.28 -2.91
CA ASN A 17 -3.10 13.22 -1.96
C ASN A 17 -2.67 12.96 -0.51
N ARG A 18 -1.39 12.67 -0.27
CA ARG A 18 -0.87 12.27 1.05
C ARG A 18 0.37 13.08 1.41
N PRO A 19 0.21 14.16 2.20
CA PRO A 19 1.30 15.06 2.54
C PRO A 19 2.49 14.37 3.22
N ASP A 20 2.23 13.35 4.04
CA ASP A 20 3.25 12.56 4.72
C ASP A 20 4.09 11.71 3.76
N LEU A 21 3.54 11.36 2.58
CA LEU A 21 4.25 10.65 1.54
C LEU A 21 4.90 11.57 0.48
N ALA A 22 4.55 12.85 0.45
CA ALA A 22 5.01 13.79 -0.56
C ALA A 22 6.55 13.98 -0.55
N TYR A 23 7.14 13.89 0.66
CA TYR A 23 8.57 14.02 0.90
C TYR A 23 9.40 12.86 0.32
N PHE A 24 8.78 11.72 0.00
CA PHE A 24 9.50 10.58 -0.59
C PHE A 24 9.64 10.76 -2.10
N ALA A 25 10.82 11.24 -2.50
CA ALA A 25 11.11 11.60 -3.89
C ALA A 25 11.00 10.40 -4.86
N LYS A 26 11.36 9.19 -4.42
CA LYS A 26 11.41 7.98 -5.24
C LYS A 26 10.92 6.74 -4.46
N PRO A 27 10.24 5.79 -5.13
CA PRO A 27 9.97 4.48 -4.57
C PRO A 27 11.26 3.77 -4.16
N ARG A 28 11.18 2.98 -3.08
CA ARG A 28 12.28 2.11 -2.67
C ARG A 28 12.36 0.89 -3.58
N LYS A 29 13.59 0.44 -3.85
CA LYS A 29 13.83 -0.82 -4.55
C LYS A 29 13.54 -1.97 -3.58
N VAL A 30 12.71 -2.91 -4.01
CA VAL A 30 12.40 -4.15 -3.29
C VAL A 30 12.41 -5.25 -4.34
N ASP A 31 13.42 -6.12 -4.30
CA ASP A 31 13.68 -7.10 -5.36
C ASP A 31 12.50 -8.06 -5.56
N ASP A 32 11.85 -8.45 -4.46
CA ASP A 32 10.68 -9.33 -4.48
C ASP A 32 9.44 -8.72 -5.16
N LEU A 33 9.39 -7.39 -5.31
CA LEU A 33 8.28 -6.68 -5.96
C LEU A 33 8.58 -6.28 -7.41
N GLU A 34 9.78 -6.53 -7.94
CA GLU A 34 10.15 -6.08 -9.29
C GLU A 34 9.19 -6.59 -10.37
N LYS A 35 8.69 -7.82 -10.21
CA LYS A 35 7.75 -8.50 -11.13
C LYS A 35 6.29 -8.10 -10.93
N THR A 36 5.99 -7.31 -9.90
CA THR A 36 4.63 -6.86 -9.59
C THR A 36 4.36 -5.47 -10.15
N SER A 37 3.09 -5.08 -10.21
CA SER A 37 2.62 -3.72 -10.44
C SER A 37 2.76 -2.82 -9.21
N LEU A 38 3.22 -3.35 -8.07
CA LEU A 38 3.33 -2.64 -6.81
C LEU A 38 4.67 -1.94 -6.63
N CYS A 39 4.68 -0.89 -5.82
CA CYS A 39 5.87 -0.16 -5.40
C CYS A 39 5.70 0.36 -3.97
N VAL A 40 6.84 0.67 -3.32
CA VAL A 40 6.88 1.06 -1.91
C VAL A 40 7.41 2.46 -1.76
N LEU A 41 6.73 3.27 -0.96
CA LEU A 41 7.21 4.53 -0.41
C LEU A 41 7.40 4.34 1.09
N SER A 42 8.57 4.71 1.60
CA SER A 42 8.86 4.64 3.04
C SER A 42 9.96 5.60 3.43
N ASP A 43 9.92 6.14 4.65
CA ASP A 43 11.00 6.97 5.23
C ASP A 43 12.21 6.16 5.69
N SER A 44 12.03 4.88 6.00
CA SER A 44 13.13 3.98 6.39
C SER A 44 13.12 2.66 5.61
N ALA A 45 14.32 2.12 5.34
CA ALA A 45 14.48 0.79 4.75
C ALA A 45 14.09 -0.31 5.76
N GLU A 46 14.43 -0.12 7.03
CA GLU A 46 14.10 -1.03 8.12
C GLU A 46 12.59 -1.25 8.24
N VAL A 47 11.80 -0.18 8.05
CA VAL A 47 10.34 -0.24 8.03
C VAL A 47 9.84 -1.15 6.90
N VAL A 48 10.45 -1.06 5.72
CA VAL A 48 10.10 -1.93 4.59
C VAL A 48 10.40 -3.39 4.91
N GLU A 49 11.55 -3.69 5.49
CA GLU A 49 11.95 -5.06 5.87
C GLU A 49 11.03 -5.65 6.95
N VAL A 50 10.57 -4.83 7.88
CA VAL A 50 9.62 -5.25 8.93
C VAL A 50 8.26 -5.63 8.34
N PHE A 51 7.75 -4.86 7.38
CA PHE A 51 6.42 -5.08 6.80
C PHE A 51 6.41 -6.06 5.63
N LEU A 52 7.44 -6.07 4.79
CA LEU A 52 7.52 -6.93 3.60
C LEU A 52 8.32 -8.20 3.88
N LYS A 53 7.90 -8.95 4.89
CA LYS A 53 8.42 -10.30 5.12
C LYS A 53 7.89 -11.26 4.03
N PRO A 54 8.59 -12.38 3.75
CA PRO A 54 8.16 -13.32 2.71
C PRO A 54 6.69 -13.78 2.79
N PRO A 55 6.10 -14.04 3.98
CA PRO A 55 4.67 -14.38 4.07
C PRO A 55 3.74 -13.25 3.62
N VAL A 56 4.11 -11.99 3.89
CA VAL A 56 3.34 -10.81 3.49
C VAL A 56 3.42 -10.63 1.97
N ILE A 57 4.62 -10.75 1.39
CA ILE A 57 4.81 -10.70 -0.07
C ILE A 57 3.98 -11.80 -0.75
N LYS A 58 3.98 -13.02 -0.20
CA LYS A 58 3.15 -14.12 -0.70
C LYS A 58 1.65 -13.78 -0.66
N ALA A 59 1.17 -13.19 0.43
CA ALA A 59 -0.22 -12.75 0.52
C ALA A 59 -0.53 -11.65 -0.49
N LEU A 60 0.34 -10.64 -0.62
CA LEU A 60 0.21 -9.54 -1.58
C LEU A 60 0.14 -10.04 -3.02
N SER A 61 0.92 -11.05 -3.37
CA SER A 61 0.91 -11.63 -4.72
C SER A 61 -0.44 -12.28 -5.10
N LYS A 62 -1.24 -12.68 -4.10
CA LYS A 62 -2.58 -13.24 -4.33
C LYS A 62 -3.66 -12.17 -4.48
N CYS A 63 -3.50 -11.03 -3.80
CA CYS A 63 -4.51 -9.97 -3.77
C CYS A 63 -4.11 -8.71 -4.55
N GLU A 64 -3.03 -8.78 -5.34
CA GLU A 64 -2.47 -7.65 -6.09
C GLU A 64 -3.52 -6.95 -6.97
N ASP A 65 -4.36 -7.74 -7.66
CA ASP A 65 -5.42 -7.26 -8.55
C ASP A 65 -6.52 -6.47 -7.84
N PHE A 66 -6.62 -6.62 -6.53
CA PHE A 66 -7.59 -5.93 -5.68
C PHE A 66 -6.93 -4.83 -4.85
N LEU A 67 -5.62 -4.85 -4.64
CA LEU A 67 -4.95 -3.84 -3.83
C LEU A 67 -4.64 -2.58 -4.65
N LEU A 68 -5.22 -1.44 -4.25
CA LEU A 68 -4.84 -0.12 -4.77
C LEU A 68 -3.71 0.49 -3.94
N SER A 69 -3.90 0.52 -2.61
CA SER A 69 -2.86 1.00 -1.69
C SER A 69 -3.06 0.46 -0.27
N LEU A 70 -1.96 0.12 0.40
CA LEU A 70 -1.86 -0.09 1.84
C LEU A 70 -0.95 1.01 2.42
N HIS A 71 -1.43 1.74 3.40
CA HIS A 71 -0.70 2.83 4.03
C HIS A 71 -0.76 2.77 5.54
N ILE A 72 0.40 2.79 6.16
CA ILE A 72 0.60 2.72 7.60
C ILE A 72 1.47 3.92 7.95
N SER A 73 0.95 4.83 8.75
CA SER A 73 1.69 6.03 9.12
C SER A 73 1.36 6.43 10.54
N ASP A 74 2.37 6.92 11.25
CA ASP A 74 2.24 7.52 12.58
C ASP A 74 1.96 9.03 12.54
N ILE A 75 1.74 9.58 11.34
CA ILE A 75 1.30 10.95 11.11
C ILE A 75 0.21 10.95 10.01
N MET A 76 -0.90 10.25 10.25
CA MET A 76 -2.05 10.33 9.34
C MET A 76 -2.96 11.51 9.71
N SER A 77 -3.07 12.50 8.81
CA SER A 77 -4.06 13.58 8.93
C SER A 77 -5.35 13.24 8.16
N GLY A 78 -6.52 13.56 8.73
CA GLY A 78 -7.80 13.56 7.98
C GLY A 78 -9.02 12.79 8.54
N ARG A 79 -9.38 12.96 9.83
CA ARG A 79 -10.65 12.53 10.53
C ARG A 79 -10.67 11.07 11.04
N VAL A 80 -11.25 10.66 12.19
CA VAL A 80 -12.19 11.24 13.21
C VAL A 80 -11.68 11.07 14.66
N SER A 81 -10.52 10.44 14.88
CA SER A 81 -9.86 10.42 16.18
C SER A 81 -8.40 10.77 15.99
N ASP A 82 -7.82 11.58 16.89
CA ASP A 82 -6.40 11.98 16.95
C ASP A 82 -5.42 10.81 17.20
N SER A 83 -5.71 9.63 16.65
CA SER A 83 -4.76 8.53 16.56
C SER A 83 -3.70 8.93 15.54
N ARG A 84 -2.56 9.41 16.05
CA ARG A 84 -1.35 9.68 15.26
C ARG A 84 -1.02 8.48 14.35
N LYS A 85 -1.21 7.26 14.87
CA LYS A 85 -1.03 5.99 14.16
C LYS A 85 -2.31 5.51 13.52
N ALA A 86 -2.29 5.31 12.21
CA ALA A 86 -3.40 4.69 11.49
C ALA A 86 -2.91 3.80 10.34
N MET A 87 -3.77 2.84 9.97
CA MET A 87 -3.62 2.00 8.80
C MET A 87 -4.83 2.26 7.89
N ARG A 88 -4.57 2.54 6.61
CA ARG A 88 -5.59 2.70 5.57
C ARG A 88 -5.31 1.73 4.44
N VAL A 89 -6.33 0.97 4.08
CA VAL A 89 -6.30 0.05 2.93
C VAL A 89 -7.35 0.53 1.95
N ASN A 90 -6.95 0.69 0.68
CA ASN A 90 -7.85 0.94 -0.43
C ASN A 90 -7.82 -0.29 -1.34
N LEU A 91 -8.99 -0.86 -1.56
CA LEU A 91 -9.19 -2.03 -2.40
C LEU A 91 -10.04 -1.64 -3.63
N LEU A 92 -9.71 -2.23 -4.76
CA LEU A 92 -10.51 -2.24 -5.97
C LEU A 92 -11.41 -3.49 -5.90
N LEU A 93 -12.70 -3.27 -5.69
CA LEU A 93 -13.68 -4.33 -5.78
C LEU A 93 -14.12 -4.51 -7.24
N PRO A 94 -14.40 -5.75 -7.69
CA PRO A 94 -15.04 -5.98 -8.97
C PRO A 94 -16.35 -5.22 -9.10
N GLY A 95 -16.62 -4.66 -10.28
CA GLY A 95 -17.86 -3.93 -10.55
C GLY A 95 -19.07 -4.83 -10.84
N ARG A 96 -18.85 -6.13 -11.03
CA ARG A 96 -19.89 -7.13 -11.29
C ARG A 96 -20.02 -8.06 -10.08
N GLU A 97 -21.25 -8.36 -9.69
CA GLU A 97 -21.55 -9.23 -8.55
C GLU A 97 -20.99 -10.64 -8.74
N GLU A 98 -21.07 -11.20 -9.94
CA GLU A 98 -20.52 -12.52 -10.30
C GLU A 98 -19.01 -12.64 -10.06
N ASP A 99 -18.28 -11.53 -10.13
CA ASP A 99 -16.84 -11.50 -9.89
C ASP A 99 -16.49 -11.29 -8.40
N MET A 100 -17.48 -10.97 -7.55
CA MET A 100 -17.25 -10.78 -6.10
C MET A 100 -16.94 -12.08 -5.37
N GLU A 101 -17.38 -13.23 -5.87
CA GLU A 101 -17.04 -14.55 -5.29
C GLU A 101 -15.52 -14.76 -5.28
N LYS A 102 -14.81 -14.29 -6.30
CA LYS A 102 -13.33 -14.34 -6.37
C LYS A 102 -12.66 -13.52 -5.27
N VAL A 103 -13.34 -12.53 -4.70
CA VAL A 103 -12.85 -11.72 -3.57
C VAL A 103 -13.13 -12.41 -2.24
N ALA A 104 -14.23 -13.15 -2.12
CA ALA A 104 -14.62 -13.83 -0.90
C ALA A 104 -13.64 -14.97 -0.51
N ASP A 105 -12.99 -15.58 -1.51
CA ASP A 105 -12.06 -16.69 -1.34
C ASP A 105 -10.58 -16.26 -1.09
N LEU A 106 -10.32 -14.95 -0.98
CA LEU A 106 -8.98 -14.39 -0.65
C LEU A 106 -8.68 -14.39 0.85
#